data_AF-A0A8J2K7C2-F1
#
_entry.id   AF-A0A8J2K7C2-F1
#
_cell.length_a   1.000
_cell.length_b   1.000
_cell.length_c   1.000
_cell.angle_alpha   90.00
_cell.angle_beta   90.00
_cell.angle_gamma   90.00
#
_symmetry.space_group_name_H-M   'P 1'
#
loop_
_entity.id
_entity.type
_entity.pdbx_description
1 polymer ?
#
loop_
_entity_poly.entity_id
_entity_poly.type
_entity_poly.pdbx_seq_one_letter_code
_entity_poly.pdbx_strand_id
1 'polypeptide(L)'
;LAKDTPTKEVREVFGILDWEGFQIAQSLHIPTVNFALNLLQTYHDFLDLGLGHSVMINTNQVTKGLFDTVQPALGDSFQKIEFFKSDKAKWMAALQKLLPSNAIPPWYGGSSDFKPIQVFG
;
A
#
# COMPACT_ATOMS: atom_id res chain seq x y z
N LEU A 1 14.43 22.53 -31.70
CA LEU A 1 14.67 22.65 -30.25
C LEU A 1 13.56 21.90 -29.53
N ALA A 2 13.74 20.60 -29.32
CA ALA A 2 12.84 19.83 -28.48
C ALA A 2 13.01 20.35 -27.04
N LYS A 3 11.91 20.76 -26.42
CA LYS A 3 11.91 21.12 -25.00
C LYS A 3 12.09 19.82 -24.22
N ASP A 4 13.28 19.60 -23.66
CA ASP A 4 13.50 18.60 -22.62
C ASP A 4 12.49 18.90 -21.51
N THR A 5 11.42 18.11 -21.49
CA THR A 5 10.50 18.10 -20.36
C THR A 5 11.27 17.38 -19.26
N PRO A 6 11.54 18.01 -18.10
CA PRO A 6 12.23 17.31 -17.02
C PRO A 6 11.38 16.12 -16.63
N THR A 7 11.88 14.91 -16.89
CA THR A 7 11.29 13.68 -16.41
C THR A 7 11.35 13.75 -14.90
N LYS A 8 10.22 14.03 -14.23
CA LYS A 8 10.15 13.93 -12.77
C LYS A 8 10.44 12.48 -12.42
N GLU A 9 11.59 12.26 -11.81
CA GLU A 9 11.98 10.97 -11.27
C GLU A 9 11.01 10.63 -10.12
N VAL A 10 10.23 9.57 -10.29
CA VAL A 10 9.36 9.05 -9.24
C VAL A 10 10.21 8.14 -8.37
N ARG A 11 10.39 8.50 -7.10
CA ARG A 11 11.19 7.75 -6.13
C ARG A 11 10.36 7.09 -5.02
N GLU A 12 9.06 7.32 -5.02
CA GLU A 12 8.18 6.83 -3.97
C GLU A 12 6.86 6.31 -4.52
N VAL A 13 6.30 5.32 -3.84
CA VAL A 13 4.99 4.73 -4.17
C VAL A 13 3.96 4.98 -3.06
N PHE A 14 2.70 5.10 -3.47
CA PHE A 14 1.56 5.08 -2.56
C PHE A 14 0.89 3.71 -2.59
N GLY A 15 0.72 3.08 -1.44
CA GLY A 15 0.09 1.77 -1.30
C GLY A 15 -1.33 1.84 -0.75
N ILE A 16 -2.29 1.16 -1.41
CA ILE A 16 -3.59 0.80 -0.80
C ILE A 16 -3.56 -0.71 -0.60
N LEU A 17 -3.56 -1.16 0.64
CA LEU A 17 -3.55 -2.59 0.98
C LEU A 17 -4.86 -2.96 1.65
N ASP A 18 -5.63 -3.81 0.97
CA ASP A 18 -6.94 -4.26 1.41
C ASP A 18 -6.83 -5.61 2.12
N TRP A 19 -7.15 -5.61 3.42
CA TRP A 19 -7.05 -6.79 4.27
C TRP A 19 -8.41 -7.46 4.51
N GLU A 20 -9.44 -7.10 3.72
CA GLU A 20 -10.74 -7.76 3.79
C GLU A 20 -10.59 -9.27 3.61
N GLY A 21 -11.14 -10.04 4.55
CA GLY A 21 -11.06 -11.51 4.52
C GLY A 21 -9.74 -12.10 5.01
N PHE A 22 -8.76 -11.31 5.47
CA PHE A 22 -7.50 -11.86 6.00
C PHE A 22 -7.71 -12.58 7.35
N GLN A 23 -7.26 -13.84 7.44
CA GLN A 23 -7.49 -14.73 8.59
C GLN A 23 -6.19 -15.21 9.27
N ILE A 24 -6.28 -15.64 10.53
CA ILE A 24 -5.15 -16.19 11.33
C ILE A 24 -4.43 -17.33 10.62
N ALA A 25 -5.16 -18.19 9.90
CA ALA A 25 -4.54 -19.30 9.17
C ALA A 25 -3.49 -18.82 8.15
N GLN A 26 -3.65 -17.61 7.59
CA GLN A 26 -2.72 -17.02 6.63
C GLN A 26 -1.48 -16.41 7.32
N SER A 27 -1.59 -15.96 8.57
CA SER A 27 -0.44 -15.45 9.34
C SER A 27 0.39 -16.55 9.99
N LEU A 28 -0.17 -17.74 10.22
CA LEU A 28 0.56 -18.90 10.74
C LEU A 28 1.37 -19.67 9.68
N HIS A 29 1.17 -19.36 8.40
CA HIS A 29 1.95 -19.94 7.33
C HIS A 29 3.28 -19.18 7.17
N ILE A 30 4.32 -19.63 7.89
CA ILE A 30 5.68 -19.03 7.87
C ILE A 30 6.17 -18.73 6.44
N PRO A 31 5.96 -19.59 5.42
CA PRO A 31 6.36 -19.25 4.06
C PRO A 31 5.65 -18.01 3.49
N THR A 32 4.41 -17.74 3.87
CA THR A 32 3.67 -16.53 3.45
C THR A 32 4.26 -15.27 4.10
N VAL A 33 4.62 -15.36 5.39
CA VAL A 33 5.28 -14.26 6.10
C VAL A 33 6.66 -13.98 5.48
N ASN A 34 7.45 -15.02 5.24
CA ASN A 34 8.75 -14.89 4.59
C ASN A 34 8.63 -14.38 3.16
N PHE A 35 7.61 -14.81 2.41
CA PHE A 35 7.33 -14.27 1.08
C PHE A 35 7.02 -12.78 1.14
N ALA A 36 6.18 -12.33 2.07
CA ALA A 36 5.87 -10.91 2.22
C ALA A 36 7.10 -10.07 2.59
N LEU A 37 7.94 -10.56 3.50
CA LEU A 37 9.21 -9.91 3.85
C LEU A 37 10.17 -9.86 2.68
N ASN A 38 10.34 -10.99 1.95
CA ASN A 38 11.19 -11.05 0.77
C ASN A 38 10.67 -10.15 -0.35
N LEU A 39 9.35 -10.03 -0.51
CA LEU A 39 8.75 -9.12 -1.48
C LEU A 39 9.09 -7.67 -1.13
N LEU A 40 8.93 -7.26 0.14
CA LEU A 40 9.29 -5.92 0.60
C LEU A 40 10.78 -5.63 0.39
N GLN A 41 11.65 -6.58 0.73
CA GLN A 41 13.10 -6.49 0.52
C GLN A 41 13.43 -6.37 -0.97
N THR A 42 12.83 -7.23 -1.81
CA THR A 42 13.05 -7.23 -3.27
C THR A 42 12.59 -5.91 -3.88
N TYR A 43 11.44 -5.36 -3.46
CA TYR A 43 10.96 -4.06 -3.93
C TYR A 43 11.92 -2.94 -3.57
N HIS A 44 12.47 -2.96 -2.35
CA HIS A 44 13.46 -2.00 -1.89
C HIS A 44 14.75 -2.09 -2.72
N ASP A 45 15.25 -3.31 -2.94
CA ASP A 45 16.53 -3.56 -3.60
C ASP A 45 16.48 -3.36 -5.13
N PHE A 46 15.35 -3.65 -5.79
CA PHE A 46 15.25 -3.60 -7.26
C PHE A 46 14.72 -2.28 -7.82
N LEU A 47 13.80 -1.61 -7.13
CA LEU A 47 13.13 -0.44 -7.71
C LEU A 47 13.77 0.88 -7.28
N ASP A 48 14.66 0.88 -6.27
CA ASP A 48 15.13 2.09 -5.57
C ASP A 48 13.95 3.02 -5.20
N LEU A 49 12.76 2.42 -5.02
CA LEU A 49 11.51 3.10 -4.70
C LEU A 49 11.28 2.97 -3.20
N GLY A 50 11.24 4.12 -2.53
CA GLY A 50 10.81 4.20 -1.14
C GLY A 50 9.30 4.02 -1.01
N LEU A 51 8.86 3.56 0.16
CA LEU A 51 7.47 3.73 0.55
C LEU A 51 7.24 5.22 0.85
N GLY A 52 6.37 5.89 0.09
CA GLY A 52 6.02 7.29 0.32
C GLY A 52 4.91 7.44 1.36
N HIS A 53 3.81 6.71 1.15
CA HIS A 53 2.70 6.60 2.11
C HIS A 53 1.90 5.34 1.82
N SER A 54 1.27 4.74 2.83
CA SER A 54 0.45 3.56 2.67
C SER A 54 -0.79 3.61 3.55
N VAL A 55 -1.90 3.15 3.00
CA VAL A 55 -3.16 2.99 3.73
C VAL A 55 -3.53 1.52 3.76
N MET A 56 -3.58 0.96 4.97
CA MET A 56 -4.03 -0.40 5.26
C MET A 56 -5.51 -0.34 5.64
N ILE A 57 -6.40 -0.84 4.78
CA ILE A 57 -7.84 -0.83 5.01
C ILE A 57 -8.34 -2.21 5.43
N ASN A 58 -9.52 -2.24 6.06
CA ASN A 58 -10.17 -3.48 6.51
C ASN A 58 -9.30 -4.32 7.47
N THR A 59 -8.43 -3.64 8.24
CA THR A 59 -7.53 -4.28 9.19
C THR A 59 -8.29 -4.86 10.38
N ASN A 60 -7.75 -5.96 10.92
CA ASN A 60 -8.26 -6.65 12.10
C ASN A 60 -7.12 -6.88 13.12
N GLN A 61 -7.43 -7.51 14.26
CA GLN A 61 -6.42 -7.76 15.31
C GLN A 61 -5.25 -8.63 14.82
N VAL A 62 -5.48 -9.54 13.87
CA VAL A 62 -4.46 -10.40 13.28
C VAL A 62 -3.46 -9.57 12.48
N THR A 63 -3.96 -8.69 11.62
CA THR A 63 -3.12 -7.79 10.82
C THR A 63 -2.31 -6.86 11.71
N LYS A 64 -2.90 -6.35 12.80
CA LYS A 64 -2.17 -5.55 13.77
C LYS A 64 -1.01 -6.33 14.40
N GLY A 65 -1.25 -7.55 14.85
CA GLY A 65 -0.18 -8.39 15.45
C GLY A 65 0.95 -8.71 14.47
N LEU A 66 0.62 -8.94 13.20
CA LEU A 66 1.63 -9.12 12.14
C LEU A 66 2.48 -7.85 11.97
N PHE A 67 1.85 -6.67 11.88
CA PHE A 67 2.56 -5.40 11.73
C PHE A 67 3.39 -5.02 12.96
N ASP A 68 2.92 -5.32 14.16
CA ASP A 68 3.71 -5.14 15.38
C ASP A 68 5.00 -6.01 15.33
N THR A 69 4.93 -7.20 14.70
CA THR A 69 6.09 -8.11 14.56
C THR A 69 7.09 -7.63 13.52
N VAL A 70 6.62 -7.06 12.40
CA VAL A 70 7.50 -6.59 11.31
C VAL A 70 7.90 -5.11 11.44
N GLN A 71 7.30 -4.36 12.37
CA GLN A 71 7.61 -2.96 12.63
C GLN A 71 9.13 -2.69 12.78
N PRO A 72 9.93 -3.49 13.51
CA PRO A 72 11.36 -3.25 13.62
C PRO A 72 12.10 -3.31 12.28
N ALA A 73 11.64 -4.15 11.36
CA ALA A 73 12.21 -4.27 10.02
C ALA A 73 11.81 -3.09 9.11
N LEU A 74 10.63 -2.50 9.34
CA LEU A 74 10.12 -1.36 8.57
C LEU A 74 10.73 -0.01 8.98
N GLY A 75 11.25 0.11 10.21
CA GLY A 75 11.90 1.32 10.71
C GLY A 75 11.03 2.57 10.53
N ASP A 76 11.62 3.64 9.97
CA ASP A 76 10.93 4.92 9.74
C ASP A 76 9.78 4.81 8.72
N SER A 77 9.81 3.80 7.84
CA SER A 77 8.72 3.57 6.87
C SER A 77 7.42 3.19 7.56
N PHE A 78 7.47 2.66 8.79
CA PHE A 78 6.27 2.32 9.56
C PHE A 78 5.41 3.56 9.86
N GLN A 79 6.02 4.73 10.03
CA GLN A 79 5.29 5.99 10.30
C GLN A 79 4.48 6.47 9.08
N LYS A 80 4.81 5.96 7.90
CA LYS A 80 4.13 6.28 6.64
C LYS A 80 2.91 5.39 6.40
N ILE A 81 2.54 4.53 7.36
CA ILE A 81 1.44 3.57 7.25
C ILE A 81 0.27 3.99 8.14
N GLU A 82 -0.89 4.27 7.53
CA GLU A 82 -2.14 4.50 8.24
C GLU A 82 -2.99 3.22 8.28
N PHE A 83 -3.52 2.90 9.45
CA PHE A 83 -4.33 1.69 9.68
C PHE A 83 -5.80 2.06 9.89
N PHE A 84 -6.67 1.50 9.05
CA PHE A 84 -8.11 1.64 9.16
C PHE A 84 -8.78 0.28 9.35
N LYS A 85 -9.74 0.24 10.28
CA LYS A 85 -10.67 -0.89 10.43
C LYS A 85 -11.67 -0.90 9.27
N SER A 86 -12.71 -1.72 9.37
CA SER A 86 -13.77 -1.87 8.35
C SER A 86 -14.70 -0.65 8.15
N ASP A 87 -14.44 0.49 8.80
CA ASP A 87 -15.23 1.70 8.63
C ASP A 87 -14.93 2.35 7.27
N LYS A 88 -15.73 1.97 6.27
CA LYS A 88 -15.60 2.38 4.88
C LYS A 88 -15.62 3.89 4.68
N ALA A 89 -16.49 4.59 5.39
CA ALA A 89 -16.58 6.04 5.28
C ALA A 89 -15.27 6.72 5.73
N LYS A 90 -14.64 6.22 6.80
CA LYS A 90 -13.39 6.78 7.31
C LYS A 90 -12.22 6.54 6.37
N TRP A 91 -12.00 5.30 5.92
CA TRP A 91 -10.84 5.02 5.08
C TRP A 91 -11.00 5.62 3.68
N MET A 92 -12.21 5.67 3.12
CA MET A 92 -12.46 6.37 1.85
C MET A 92 -12.16 7.87 1.96
N ALA A 93 -12.62 8.51 3.04
CA ALA A 93 -12.35 9.93 3.27
C ALA A 93 -10.84 10.20 3.45
N ALA A 94 -10.08 9.27 4.02
CA ALA A 94 -8.63 9.39 4.12
C ALA A 94 -7.96 9.27 2.74
N LEU A 95 -8.33 8.28 1.93
CA LEU A 95 -7.81 8.11 0.57
C LEU A 95 -8.05 9.36 -0.29
N GLN A 96 -9.26 9.93 -0.24
CA GLN A 96 -9.63 11.13 -0.99
C GLN A 96 -8.87 12.40 -0.55
N LYS A 97 -8.32 12.43 0.67
CA LYS A 97 -7.45 13.53 1.14
C LYS A 97 -6.02 13.39 0.64
N LEU A 98 -5.57 12.15 0.44
CA LEU A 98 -4.17 11.83 0.10
C LEU A 98 -3.94 11.73 -1.41
N LEU A 99 -4.96 11.31 -2.16
CA LEU A 99 -4.86 11.02 -3.59
C LEU A 99 -5.91 11.79 -4.40
N PRO A 100 -5.59 12.21 -5.63
CA PRO A 100 -6.58 12.76 -6.53
C PRO A 100 -7.62 11.69 -6.89
N SER A 101 -8.88 12.09 -7.06
CA SER A 101 -10.00 11.17 -7.26
C SER A 101 -9.86 10.24 -8.47
N ASN A 102 -9.13 10.65 -9.51
CA ASN A 102 -8.86 9.86 -10.70
C ASN A 102 -7.72 8.84 -10.54
N ALA A 103 -6.96 8.89 -9.44
CA ALA A 103 -5.93 7.91 -9.09
C ALA A 103 -6.44 6.80 -8.17
N ILE A 104 -7.67 6.94 -7.65
CA ILE A 104 -8.29 5.96 -6.76
C ILE A 104 -9.29 5.13 -7.59
N PRO A 105 -9.31 3.79 -7.47
CA PRO A 105 -10.36 2.98 -8.09
C PRO A 105 -11.76 3.35 -7.56
N PRO A 106 -12.84 3.23 -8.37
CA PRO A 106 -14.20 3.54 -7.93
C PRO A 106 -14.64 2.75 -6.69
N TRP A 107 -14.23 1.47 -6.56
CA TRP A 107 -14.55 0.64 -5.41
C TRP A 107 -13.84 1.08 -4.11
N TYR A 108 -12.79 1.90 -4.23
CA TYR A 108 -12.11 2.58 -3.12
C TYR A 108 -12.49 4.06 -2.98
N GLY A 109 -13.51 4.53 -3.70
CA GLY A 109 -14.09 5.87 -3.52
C GLY A 109 -13.53 6.91 -4.47
N GLY A 110 -12.85 6.48 -5.53
CA GLY A 110 -12.42 7.35 -6.61
C GLY A 110 -13.47 7.60 -7.68
N SER A 111 -13.05 8.25 -8.76
CA SER A 111 -13.89 8.62 -9.89
C SER A 111 -14.01 7.51 -10.94
N SER A 112 -15.04 7.58 -11.78
CA SER A 112 -15.21 6.72 -12.97
C SER A 112 -14.08 6.86 -14.00
N ASP A 113 -13.30 7.94 -13.93
CA ASP A 113 -12.21 8.23 -14.87
C ASP A 113 -10.91 7.50 -14.51
N PHE A 114 -10.93 6.67 -13.46
CA PHE A 114 -9.80 5.83 -13.09
C PHE A 114 -9.40 4.90 -14.25
N LYS A 115 -8.12 4.96 -14.63
CA LYS A 115 -7.55 4.12 -15.68
C LYS A 115 -6.56 3.13 -15.07
N PRO A 116 -6.92 1.83 -14.95
CA PRO A 116 -5.98 0.84 -14.46
C PRO A 116 -4.81 0.72 -15.45
N ILE A 117 -3.59 0.77 -14.93
CA ILE A 117 -2.42 0.35 -15.70
C ILE A 117 -2.44 -1.18 -15.71
N GLN A 118 -2.62 -1.78 -16.89
CA GLN A 118 -2.44 -3.22 -17.03
C GLN A 118 -0.95 -3.54 -16.83
N VAL A 119 -0.65 -4.14 -15.69
CA VAL A 119 0.65 -4.79 -15.48
C VAL A 119 0.46 -6.23 -15.93
N PHE A 120 1.04 -6.58 -17.09
CA PHE A 120 1.07 -7.96 -17.55
C PHE A 120 1.90 -8.77 -16.55
N GLY A 121 1.30 -9.82 -15.99
CA GLY A 121 1.94 -10.86 -15.20
C GLY A 121 1.67 -12.21 -15.82
#